data_AF-A0A917CR59-F1
#
_entry.id   AF-A0A917CR59-F1
#
_cell.length_a   1.000
_cell.length_b   1.000
_cell.length_c   1.000
_cell.angle_alpha   90.00
_cell.angle_beta   90.00
_cell.angle_gamma   90.00
#
_symmetry.space_group_name_H-M   'P 1'
#
loop_
_entity.id
_entity.type
_entity.pdbx_description
1 polymer ?
#
loop_
_entity_poly.entity_id
_entity_poly.type
_entity_poly.pdbx_seq_one_letter_code
_entity_poly.pdbx_strand_id
1 'polypeptide(L)'
;MKTIKKTLIIVLVIILLSFIVTLSALNLEAGELNMYFFTVNASLGFIVLMTLIAGVLIGALISWVLWLWPANREKRHWQRRYHQLRQETESQPASSQALKSPTETR
;
A
#
# COMPACT_ATOMS: atom_id res chain seq x y z
N MET A 1 12.98 -1.16 -9.44
CA MET A 1 11.66 -0.61 -9.02
C MET A 1 11.52 -0.37 -7.50
N LYS A 2 12.03 -1.25 -6.60
CA LYS A 2 11.87 -1.06 -5.14
C LYS A 2 12.58 0.18 -4.56
N THR A 3 13.71 0.58 -5.13
CA THR A 3 14.50 1.75 -4.70
C THR A 3 13.84 3.08 -5.08
N ILE A 4 13.34 3.19 -6.32
CA ILE A 4 12.63 4.39 -6.81
C ILE A 4 11.40 4.72 -5.95
N LYS A 5 10.61 3.70 -5.55
CA LYS A 5 9.48 3.91 -4.63
C LYS A 5 9.93 4.46 -3.26
N LYS A 6 11.03 3.94 -2.71
CA LYS A 6 11.57 4.44 -1.43
C LYS A 6 12.05 5.89 -1.57
N THR A 7 12.76 6.22 -2.64
CA THR A 7 13.25 7.58 -2.89
C THR A 7 12.10 8.58 -3.02
N LEU A 8 11.04 8.22 -3.75
CA LEU A 8 9.83 9.06 -3.87
C LEU A 8 9.15 9.31 -2.52
N ILE A 9 9.04 8.28 -1.68
CA ILE A 9 8.46 8.44 -0.33
C ILE A 9 9.32 9.37 0.52
N ILE A 10 10.64 9.23 0.47
CA ILE A 10 11.57 10.09 1.24
C ILE A 10 11.44 11.55 0.80
N VAL A 11 11.42 11.80 -0.51
CA VAL A 11 11.25 13.16 -1.05
C VAL A 11 9.91 13.76 -0.62
N LEU A 12 8.83 12.98 -0.70
CA LEU A 12 7.51 13.42 -0.26
C LEU A 12 7.50 13.79 1.23
N VAL A 13 8.11 12.97 2.09
CA VAL A 13 8.21 13.23 3.54
C VAL A 13 9.00 14.50 3.80
N ILE A 14 10.11 14.73 3.11
CA ILE A 14 10.92 15.94 3.25
C ILE A 14 10.11 17.19 2.86
N ILE A 15 9.39 17.14 1.75
CA ILE A 15 8.53 18.25 1.31
C ILE A 15 7.45 18.53 2.37
N LEU A 16 6.80 17.49 2.88
CA LEU A 16 5.79 17.60 3.93
C LEU A 16 6.34 18.28 5.19
N LEU A 17 7.50 17.82 5.65
CA LEU A 17 8.16 18.33 6.86
C LEU A 17 8.56 19.80 6.67
N SER A 18 9.15 20.15 5.53
CA SER A 18 9.45 21.55 5.22
C SER A 18 8.18 22.41 5.21
N PHE A 19 7.10 21.93 4.59
CA PHE A 19 5.84 22.68 4.53
C PHE A 19 5.24 22.92 5.91
N ILE A 20 5.28 21.91 6.79
CA ILE A 20 4.84 22.01 8.19
C ILE A 20 5.66 23.05 8.96
N VAL A 21 6.99 23.00 8.83
CA VAL A 21 7.90 23.93 9.51
C VAL A 21 7.67 25.37 9.03
N THR A 22 7.57 25.57 7.72
CA THR A 22 7.32 26.90 7.14
C THR A 22 5.98 27.46 7.59
N LEU A 23 4.91 26.66 7.57
CA LEU A 23 3.59 27.12 8.03
C LEU A 23 3.53 27.41 9.53
N SER A 24 4.24 26.63 10.35
CA SER A 24 4.34 26.88 11.80
C SER A 24 5.13 28.16 12.09
N ALA A 25 6.20 28.42 11.34
CA ALA A 25 7.02 29.63 11.50
C ALA A 25 6.31 30.89 10.97
N LEU A 26 5.50 30.78 9.92
CA LEU A 26 4.81 31.91 9.31
C LEU A 26 3.60 32.39 10.13
N ASN A 27 3.07 31.56 11.03
CA ASN A 27 1.80 31.81 11.70
C ASN A 27 1.85 31.50 13.20
N LEU A 28 2.74 32.23 13.89
CA LEU A 28 2.93 32.17 15.35
C LEU A 28 1.80 32.86 16.12
N GLU A 29 1.06 33.77 15.50
CA GLU A 29 -0.16 34.34 16.09
C GLU A 29 -1.31 33.35 16.02
N ALA A 30 -1.96 33.11 17.16
CA ALA A 30 -3.15 32.29 17.22
C ALA A 30 -4.31 33.05 16.55
N GLY A 31 -4.81 32.51 15.44
CA GLY A 31 -6.04 33.00 14.83
C GLY A 31 -7.25 32.46 15.59
N GLU A 32 -8.24 33.31 15.82
CA GLU A 32 -9.52 32.87 16.39
C GLU A 32 -10.39 32.29 15.28
N LEU A 33 -10.56 30.96 15.27
CA LEU A 33 -11.48 30.30 14.35
C LEU A 33 -12.86 30.26 14.99
N ASN A 34 -13.71 31.20 14.59
CA ASN A 34 -15.06 31.32 15.10
C ASN A 34 -16.00 30.36 14.34
N MET A 35 -16.30 29.20 14.93
CA MET A 35 -17.33 28.30 14.41
C MET A 35 -18.67 28.66 15.05
N TYR A 36 -19.77 28.40 14.34
CA TYR A 36 -21.12 28.83 14.75
C TYR A 36 -21.51 28.47 16.19
N PHE A 37 -20.95 27.40 16.76
CA PHE A 37 -21.21 26.94 18.13
C PHE A 37 -20.03 27.05 19.09
N PHE A 38 -18.81 27.32 18.61
CA PHE A 38 -17.59 27.33 19.43
C PHE A 38 -16.44 28.06 18.74
N THR A 39 -15.67 28.81 19.52
CA THR A 39 -14.41 29.41 19.11
C THR A 39 -13.26 28.46 19.41
N VAL A 40 -12.44 28.19 18.40
CA VAL A 40 -11.19 27.45 18.57
C VAL A 40 -10.03 28.41 18.34
N ASN A 41 -9.30 28.70 19.40
CA ASN A 41 -8.06 29.47 19.34
C ASN A 41 -6.90 28.51 19.08
N ALA A 42 -6.52 28.39 17.81
CA ALA A 42 -5.41 27.56 17.38
C ALA A 42 -4.63 28.28 16.28
N SER A 43 -3.31 28.06 16.26
CA SER A 43 -2.51 28.59 15.15
C SER A 43 -2.93 27.95 13.83
N LEU A 44 -2.88 28.72 12.74
CA LEU A 44 -3.21 28.20 11.42
C LEU A 44 -2.31 27.00 11.06
N GLY A 45 -1.05 27.04 11.49
CA GLY A 45 -0.10 25.93 11.33
C GLY A 45 -0.60 24.63 11.98
N PHE A 46 -1.19 24.72 13.18
CA PHE A 46 -1.78 23.57 13.87
C PHE A 46 -2.98 22.99 13.10
N ILE A 47 -3.86 23.85 12.60
CA ILE A 47 -5.05 23.42 11.83
C ILE A 47 -4.62 22.73 10.53
N VAL A 48 -3.65 23.30 9.81
CA VAL A 48 -3.14 22.69 8.58
C VAL A 48 -2.46 21.35 8.87
N LEU A 49 -1.63 21.27 9.92
CA LEU A 49 -0.99 20.03 10.33
C LEU A 49 -2.03 18.92 10.59
N MET A 50 -3.05 19.21 11.40
CA MET A 50 -4.10 18.25 11.73
C MET A 50 -4.87 17.79 10.50
N THR A 51 -5.17 18.71 9.57
CA THR A 51 -5.85 18.39 8.31
C THR A 51 -4.97 17.48 7.44
N LEU A 52 -3.66 17.74 7.40
CA LEU A 52 -2.71 16.94 6.64
C LEU A 52 -2.60 15.52 7.20
N ILE A 53 -2.48 15.40 8.52
CA ILE A 53 -2.46 14.10 9.22
C ILE A 53 -3.75 13.32 8.93
N ALA A 54 -4.91 13.96 9.08
CA ALA A 54 -6.20 13.33 8.79
C ALA A 54 -6.29 12.87 7.33
N GLY A 55 -5.88 13.71 6.37
CA GLY A 55 -5.85 13.37 4.95
C GLY A 55 -4.95 12.17 4.64
N VAL A 56 -3.75 12.12 5.23
CA VAL A 56 -2.83 10.98 5.07
C VAL A 56 -3.43 9.71 5.66
N LEU A 57 -4.04 9.77 6.84
CA LEU A 57 -4.68 8.62 7.48
C LEU A 57 -5.83 8.09 6.63
N ILE A 58 -6.72 8.96 6.16
CA ILE A 58 -7.84 8.59 5.28
C ILE A 58 -7.31 7.99 3.97
N GLY A 59 -6.34 8.64 3.34
CA GLY A 59 -5.73 8.15 2.10
C GLY A 59 -5.07 6.78 2.26
N ALA A 60 -4.36 6.56 3.37
CA ALA A 60 -3.76 5.27 3.69
C ALA A 60 -4.83 4.18 3.90
N LEU A 61 -5.92 4.53 4.59
CA LEU A 61 -7.02 3.61 4.86
C LEU A 61 -7.76 3.22 3.56
N ILE A 62 -8.03 4.18 2.69
CA ILE A 62 -8.62 3.93 1.36
C ILE A 62 -7.69 3.06 0.50
N SER A 63 -6.40 3.39 0.45
CA SER A 63 -5.40 2.62 -0.29
C SER A 63 -5.28 1.18 0.22
N TRP A 64 -5.33 0.98 1.54
CA TRP A 64 -5.33 -0.34 2.16
C TRP A 64 -6.55 -1.17 1.74
N VAL A 65 -7.74 -0.57 1.81
CA VAL A 65 -9.00 -1.25 1.47
C VAL A 65 -9.07 -1.57 -0.03
N LEU A 66 -8.69 -0.63 -0.90
CA LEU A 66 -8.83 -0.82 -2.35
C LEU A 66 -7.74 -1.68 -2.98
N TRP A 67 -6.50 -1.63 -2.49
CA TRP A 67 -5.41 -2.41 -3.09
C TRP A 67 -4.99 -3.63 -2.28
N LEU A 68 -4.79 -3.48 -0.96
CA LEU A 68 -4.22 -4.58 -0.17
C LEU A 68 -5.25 -5.67 0.12
N TRP A 69 -6.52 -5.30 0.32
CA TRP A 69 -7.58 -6.28 0.56
C TRP A 69 -7.79 -7.26 -0.60
N PRO A 70 -8.00 -6.82 -1.86
CA PRO A 70 -8.17 -7.78 -2.97
C PRO A 70 -6.89 -8.57 -3.25
N ALA A 71 -5.72 -7.94 -3.19
CA ALA A 71 -4.44 -8.62 -3.41
C ALA A 71 -4.20 -9.77 -2.40
N ASN A 72 -4.57 -9.59 -1.13
CA ASN A 72 -4.47 -10.66 -0.13
C ASN A 72 -5.46 -11.81 -0.38
N ARG A 73 -6.63 -11.53 -0.96
CA ARG A 73 -7.58 -12.58 -1.35
C ARG A 73 -7.05 -13.42 -2.49
N GLU A 74 -6.50 -12.79 -3.52
CA GLU A 74 -5.93 -13.49 -4.67
C GLU A 74 -4.71 -14.33 -4.27
N LYS A 75 -3.85 -13.81 -3.39
CA LYS A 75 -2.67 -14.56 -2.91
C LYS A 75 -3.03 -15.92 -2.30
N ARG A 76 -4.12 -15.97 -1.52
CA ARG A 76 -4.62 -17.22 -0.93
C ARG A 76 -5.18 -18.17 -1.99
N HIS A 77 -5.83 -17.66 -3.03
CA HIS A 77 -6.33 -18.46 -4.14
C HIS A 77 -5.17 -19.10 -4.92
N TRP A 78 -4.17 -18.31 -5.29
CA TRP A 78 -2.99 -18.77 -6.02
C TRP A 78 -2.13 -19.77 -5.22
N GLN A 79 -2.01 -19.57 -3.89
CA GLN A 79 -1.32 -20.55 -3.03
C GLN A 79 -1.99 -21.92 -3.06
N ARG A 80 -3.32 -21.99 -2.97
CA ARG A 80 -4.04 -23.27 -3.02
C ARG A 80 -3.88 -23.96 -4.37
N ARG A 81 -4.00 -23.19 -5.46
CA ARG A 81 -3.85 -23.72 -6.82
C ARG A 81 -2.43 -24.22 -7.09
N TYR A 82 -1.41 -23.52 -6.56
CA TYR A 82 -0.02 -23.95 -6.64
C TYR A 82 0.22 -25.28 -5.90
N HIS A 83 -0.33 -25.44 -4.70
CA HIS A 83 -0.21 -26.70 -3.95
C HIS A 83 -0.92 -27.87 -4.65
N GLN A 84 -2.08 -27.64 -5.28
CA GLN A 84 -2.80 -28.65 -6.05
C GLN A 84 -2.02 -29.09 -7.29
N LEU A 85 -1.52 -28.14 -8.10
CA LEU A 85 -0.71 -28.43 -9.28
C LEU A 85 0.60 -29.17 -8.93
N ARG A 86 1.22 -28.81 -7.80
CA ARG A 86 2.40 -29.50 -7.30
C ARG A 86 2.08 -30.94 -6.90
N GLN A 87 0.96 -31.17 -6.22
CA GLN A 87 0.49 -32.51 -5.88
C GLN A 87 0.14 -33.34 -7.11
N GLU A 88 -0.53 -32.79 -8.13
CA GLU A 88 -0.82 -33.50 -9.39
C GLU A 88 0.47 -33.91 -10.13
N THR A 89 1.49 -33.06 -10.12
CA THR A 89 2.79 -33.36 -10.73
C THR A 89 3.54 -34.46 -9.97
N GLU A 90 3.43 -34.48 -8.65
CA GLU A 90 4.09 -35.47 -7.77
C GLU A 90 3.30 -36.80 -7.71
N SER A 91 1.98 -36.75 -7.96
CA SER A 91 1.06 -37.91 -8.00
C SER A 91 0.90 -38.53 -9.39
N GLN A 92 1.65 -38.06 -10.40
CA GLN A 92 1.85 -38.78 -11.66
C GLN A 92 3.17 -39.58 -11.60
N PRO A 93 3.22 -40.75 -10.94
CA PRO A 93 4.32 -41.67 -11.15
C PRO A 93 4.12 -42.36 -12.51
N ALA A 94 5.11 -42.20 -13.40
CA ALA A 94 5.55 -43.22 -14.36
C ALA A 94 4.61 -43.74 -15.46
N SER A 95 3.38 -43.25 -15.66
CA SER A 95 2.52 -43.77 -16.76
C SER A 95 2.67 -43.05 -18.10
N SER A 96 3.19 -41.81 -18.13
CA SER A 96 3.32 -41.02 -19.37
C SER A 96 4.68 -41.16 -20.08
N GLN A 97 5.68 -41.78 -19.44
CA GLN A 97 6.97 -42.07 -20.09
C GLN A 97 6.97 -43.42 -20.84
N ALA A 98 6.01 -44.32 -20.57
CA ALA A 98 5.90 -45.60 -21.26
C ALA A 98 5.21 -45.52 -22.65
N LEU A 99 4.56 -44.40 -22.97
CA LEU A 99 3.86 -44.19 -24.25
C LEU A 99 4.62 -43.26 -25.22
N LYS A 100 5.96 -43.19 -25.09
CA LYS A 100 6.88 -42.69 -26.13
C LYS A 100 7.97 -43.72 -26.39
N SER A 101 7.54 -44.93 -26.70
CA SER A 101 8.39 -45.94 -27.33
C SER A 101 7.69 -46.38 -28.62
N PRO A 102 7.83 -45.64 -29.73
CA PRO A 102 7.68 -46.24 -31.03
C PRO A 102 8.99 -46.99 -31.30
N THR A 103 8.97 -48.28 -31.02
CA THR A 103 9.53 -49.35 -31.85
C THR A 103 10.14 -48.87 -33.18
N GLU A 104 11.41 -48.46 -33.19
CA GLU A 104 12.25 -48.49 -34.39
C GLU A 104 13.15 -49.72 -34.30
N THR A 105 12.53 -50.87 -34.56
CA THR A 105 13.22 -52.03 -35.12
C THR A 105 13.21 -51.89 -36.63
N ARG A 106 14.36 -51.53 -37.22
CA ARG A 106 14.79 -52.10 -38.50
C ARG A 106 16.28 -51.93 -38.73
#